data_AF-A0A150X6J6-F1
#
_entry.id   AF-A0A150X6J6-F1
#
_cell.length_a   1.000
_cell.length_b   1.000
_cell.length_c   1.000
_cell.angle_alpha   90.00
_cell.angle_beta   90.00
_cell.angle_gamma   90.00
#
_symmetry.space_group_name_H-M   'P 1'
#
loop_
_entity.id
_entity.type
_entity.pdbx_description
1 polymer ?
#
loop_
_entity_poly.entity_id
_entity_poly.type
_entity_poly.pdbx_seq_one_letter_code
_entity_poly.pdbx_strand_id
1 'polypeptide(L)'
;MKIDTSKYKVWNWKHPYMLHWIINPGLAFNELVLGQRVAKTLLVEKDKSKSLAEASFVPCPHCNALHDSRTWSTQNNTAFKNWFGLYCPNCGETIPCFLNLTSAIILVLTYPVWGWFRTRMKQKWLIKQSARFSSIDMESITPEFSNKNWIKMGLIWGLLMFVFMTLVSPWLSGESITQKFILGSLVIWTLAGLAFGYTMHKLMKRKLLTKA
;
A
#
# COMPACT_ATOMS: atom_id res chain seq x y z
N MET A 1 -14.80 -19.73 -9.01
CA MET A 1 -14.69 -20.16 -7.60
C MET A 1 -16.04 -20.03 -6.87
N LYS A 2 -16.49 -21.07 -6.15
CA LYS A 2 -17.58 -20.94 -5.16
C LYS A 2 -16.95 -20.48 -3.83
N ILE A 3 -17.34 -19.31 -3.33
CA ILE A 3 -16.84 -18.77 -2.06
C ILE A 3 -17.73 -19.27 -0.94
N ASP A 4 -17.13 -19.88 0.09
CA ASP A 4 -17.84 -20.21 1.32
C ASP A 4 -18.13 -18.94 2.12
N THR A 5 -19.34 -18.42 1.99
CA THR A 5 -19.81 -17.22 2.69
C THR A 5 -20.07 -17.46 4.18
N SER A 6 -20.10 -18.71 4.65
CA SER A 6 -20.17 -19.02 6.08
C SER A 6 -18.83 -18.69 6.75
N LYS A 7 -17.72 -19.10 6.12
CA LYS A 7 -16.34 -18.86 6.57
C LYS A 7 -15.81 -17.46 6.26
N TYR A 8 -16.10 -16.93 5.07
CA TYR A 8 -15.52 -15.67 4.59
C TYR A 8 -16.54 -14.54 4.46
N LYS A 9 -16.11 -13.33 4.82
CA LYS A 9 -16.75 -12.07 4.42
C LYS A 9 -16.07 -11.55 3.15
N VAL A 10 -16.86 -11.28 2.11
CA VAL A 10 -16.34 -10.77 0.84
C VAL A 10 -16.27 -9.24 0.90
N TRP A 11 -15.09 -8.69 0.68
CA TRP A 11 -14.87 -7.26 0.49
C TRP A 11 -14.70 -6.99 -1.00
N ASN A 12 -15.55 -6.12 -1.51
CA ASN A 12 -15.53 -5.61 -2.88
C ASN A 12 -15.66 -4.08 -2.85
N TRP A 13 -15.93 -3.44 -3.99
CA TRP A 13 -16.05 -1.99 -4.11
C TRP A 13 -17.07 -1.34 -3.16
N LYS A 14 -18.05 -2.11 -2.65
CA LYS A 14 -19.05 -1.62 -1.69
C LYS A 14 -18.50 -1.47 -0.28
N HIS A 15 -17.35 -2.09 0.03
CA HIS A 15 -16.75 -1.97 1.35
C HIS A 15 -16.11 -0.58 1.52
N PRO A 16 -16.33 0.15 2.63
CA PRO A 16 -15.84 1.52 2.79
C PRO A 16 -14.33 1.70 2.55
N TYR A 17 -13.50 0.77 3.03
CA TYR A 17 -12.04 0.81 2.75
C TYR A 17 -11.70 0.68 1.26
N MET A 18 -12.43 -0.17 0.53
CA MET A 18 -12.22 -0.35 -0.91
C MET A 18 -12.71 0.88 -1.68
N LEU A 19 -13.85 1.44 -1.28
CA LEU A 19 -14.38 2.67 -1.86
C LEU A 19 -13.42 3.85 -1.65
N HIS A 20 -12.91 4.03 -0.42
CA HIS A 20 -11.88 5.02 -0.11
C HIS A 20 -10.65 4.86 -1.02
N TRP A 21 -10.21 3.62 -1.28
CA TRP A 21 -9.12 3.37 -2.21
C TRP A 21 -9.42 3.89 -3.62
N ILE A 22 -10.63 3.67 -4.12
CA ILE A 22 -11.05 4.04 -5.47
C ILE A 22 -11.12 5.57 -5.62
N ILE A 23 -11.59 6.30 -4.60
CA ILE A 23 -11.91 7.73 -4.75
C ILE A 23 -10.81 8.67 -4.25
N ASN A 24 -9.93 8.24 -3.33
CA ASN A 24 -8.96 9.15 -2.71
C ASN A 24 -7.87 9.57 -3.71
N PRO A 25 -7.78 10.86 -4.09
CA PRO A 25 -6.81 11.31 -5.10
C PRO A 25 -5.35 11.13 -4.66
N GLY A 26 -5.06 11.17 -3.36
CA GLY A 26 -3.70 10.96 -2.83
C GLY A 26 -3.14 9.56 -3.11
N LEU A 27 -4.00 8.56 -3.34
CA LEU A 27 -3.57 7.20 -3.69
C LEU A 27 -3.11 7.05 -5.14
N ALA A 28 -3.33 8.06 -5.99
CA ALA A 28 -2.80 8.05 -7.36
C ALA A 28 -1.27 7.97 -7.37
N PHE A 29 -0.59 8.63 -6.42
CA PHE A 29 0.86 8.51 -6.28
C PHE A 29 1.28 7.06 -5.97
N ASN A 30 0.57 6.40 -5.05
CA ASN A 30 0.86 5.02 -4.69
C ASN A 30 0.65 4.07 -5.87
N GLU A 31 -0.41 4.24 -6.66
CA GLU A 31 -0.69 3.37 -7.80
C GLU A 31 0.23 3.61 -8.99
N LEU A 32 0.49 4.88 -9.35
CA LEU A 32 1.22 5.23 -10.55
C LEU A 32 2.74 5.19 -10.34
N VAL A 33 3.22 5.75 -9.23
CA VAL A 33 4.67 5.85 -8.95
C VAL A 33 5.17 4.58 -8.28
N LEU A 34 4.55 4.17 -7.17
CA LEU A 34 5.01 2.99 -6.41
C LEU A 34 4.51 1.67 -6.98
N GLY A 35 3.43 1.69 -7.78
CA GLY A 35 2.79 0.48 -8.28
C GLY A 35 2.09 -0.33 -7.18
N GLN A 36 1.62 0.32 -6.11
CA GLN A 36 0.81 -0.35 -5.08
C GLN A 36 -0.59 -0.65 -5.65
N ARG A 37 -1.14 -1.82 -5.33
CA ARG A 37 -2.47 -2.24 -5.80
C ARG A 37 -3.28 -2.94 -4.72
N VAL A 38 -4.60 -2.88 -4.86
CA VAL A 38 -5.56 -3.62 -4.04
C VAL A 38 -6.43 -4.47 -4.96
N ALA A 39 -6.52 -5.77 -4.67
CA ALA A 39 -7.33 -6.72 -5.43
C ALA A 39 -8.81 -6.31 -5.46
N LYS A 40 -9.52 -6.58 -6.57
CA LYS A 40 -10.96 -6.29 -6.68
C LYS A 40 -11.82 -7.08 -5.69
N THR A 41 -11.28 -8.20 -5.21
CA THR A 41 -11.96 -9.08 -4.26
C THR A 41 -10.97 -9.49 -3.19
N LEU A 42 -11.38 -9.31 -1.94
CA LEU A 42 -10.65 -9.76 -0.76
C LEU A 42 -11.61 -10.61 0.08
N LEU A 43 -11.15 -11.76 0.54
CA LEU A 43 -11.88 -12.66 1.41
C LEU A 43 -11.32 -12.54 2.82
N VAL A 44 -12.15 -12.14 3.77
CA VAL A 44 -11.74 -11.98 5.17
C VAL A 44 -12.40 -13.08 5.99
N GLU A 45 -11.61 -13.94 6.62
CA GLU A 45 -12.13 -14.93 7.56
C GLU A 45 -12.87 -14.24 8.72
N LYS A 46 -14.00 -14.82 9.13
CA LYS A 46 -14.78 -14.29 10.27
C LYS A 46 -14.19 -14.63 11.64
N ASP A 47 -13.03 -15.27 11.67
CA ASP A 47 -12.30 -15.60 12.88
C ASP A 47 -11.80 -14.32 13.57
N LYS A 48 -12.26 -14.10 14.81
CA LYS A 48 -11.92 -12.91 15.61
C LYS A 48 -10.54 -13.01 16.27
N SER A 49 -9.95 -14.20 16.33
CA SER A 49 -8.62 -14.41 16.94
C SER A 49 -7.50 -13.85 16.04
N LYS A 50 -7.69 -13.90 14.72
CA LYS A 50 -6.70 -13.45 13.73
C LYS A 50 -6.70 -11.94 13.53
N SER A 51 -5.55 -11.38 13.19
CA SER A 51 -5.48 -10.01 12.67
C SER A 51 -6.11 -9.90 11.28
N LEU A 52 -6.51 -8.69 10.89
CA LEU A 52 -7.07 -8.47 9.55
C LEU A 52 -6.08 -8.93 8.47
N ALA A 53 -4.77 -8.75 8.67
CA ALA A 53 -3.75 -9.18 7.72
C ALA A 53 -3.70 -10.72 7.58
N GLU A 54 -3.77 -11.44 8.70
CA GLU A 54 -3.77 -12.92 8.73
C GLU A 54 -5.09 -13.54 8.28
N ALA A 55 -6.21 -12.84 8.54
CA ALA A 55 -7.54 -13.28 8.15
C ALA A 55 -7.86 -12.97 6.69
N SER A 56 -7.03 -12.18 6.00
CA SER A 56 -7.31 -11.69 4.65
C SER A 56 -6.64 -12.53 3.58
N PHE A 57 -7.41 -12.88 2.56
CA PHE A 57 -6.98 -13.69 1.43
C PHE A 57 -7.42 -13.08 0.10
N VAL A 58 -6.59 -13.22 -0.93
CA VAL A 58 -6.87 -12.78 -2.30
C VAL A 58 -7.10 -14.02 -3.17
N PRO A 59 -8.32 -14.20 -3.72
CA PRO A 59 -8.58 -15.28 -4.65
C PRO A 59 -8.07 -14.94 -6.06
N CYS A 60 -7.42 -15.91 -6.71
CA CYS A 60 -7.05 -15.81 -8.12
C CYS A 60 -8.22 -16.29 -9.01
N PRO A 61 -8.73 -15.46 -9.96
CA PRO A 61 -9.83 -15.87 -10.82
C PRO A 61 -9.43 -16.91 -11.88
N HIS A 62 -8.14 -17.08 -12.15
CA HIS A 62 -7.63 -17.94 -13.22
C HIS A 62 -7.42 -19.39 -12.75
N CYS A 63 -6.76 -19.58 -11.61
CA CYS A 63 -6.46 -20.92 -11.07
C CYS A 63 -7.27 -21.27 -9.81
N ASN A 64 -8.15 -20.39 -9.34
CA ASN A 64 -8.91 -20.52 -8.09
C ASN A 64 -8.05 -20.71 -6.82
N ALA A 65 -6.73 -20.48 -6.90
CA ALA A 65 -5.87 -20.49 -5.72
C ALA A 65 -6.24 -19.33 -4.78
N LEU A 66 -6.20 -19.62 -3.48
CA LEU A 66 -6.43 -18.64 -2.43
C LEU A 66 -5.08 -18.25 -1.83
N HIS A 67 -4.70 -16.98 -2.01
CA HIS A 67 -3.41 -16.47 -1.52
C HIS A 67 -3.61 -15.69 -0.22
N ASP A 68 -2.70 -15.84 0.74
CA ASP A 68 -2.62 -14.94 1.88
C ASP A 68 -2.41 -13.50 1.38
N SER A 69 -3.15 -12.52 1.90
CA SER A 69 -3.01 -11.13 1.48
C SER A 69 -1.60 -10.57 1.70
N ARG A 70 -0.86 -11.12 2.67
CA ARG A 70 0.53 -10.77 2.99
C ARG A 70 1.51 -11.16 1.88
N THR A 71 1.11 -11.99 0.92
CA THR A 71 1.87 -12.27 -0.31
C THR A 71 2.27 -10.98 -1.05
N TRP A 72 1.48 -9.90 -0.95
CA TRP A 72 1.79 -8.58 -1.53
C TRP A 72 2.00 -7.52 -0.44
N SER A 73 2.86 -7.83 0.55
CA SER A 73 3.18 -6.95 1.67
C SER A 73 4.58 -6.35 1.57
N THR A 74 4.85 -5.34 2.42
CA THR A 74 6.18 -4.76 2.57
C THR A 74 7.16 -5.74 3.20
N GLN A 75 6.67 -6.66 4.05
CA GLN A 75 7.48 -7.73 4.68
C GLN A 75 8.09 -8.63 3.61
N ASN A 76 7.33 -8.95 2.57
CA ASN A 76 7.77 -9.79 1.45
C ASN A 76 8.43 -9.01 0.30
N ASN A 77 8.69 -7.71 0.48
CA ASN A 77 9.21 -6.83 -0.58
C ASN A 77 8.38 -6.83 -1.88
N THR A 78 7.09 -7.14 -1.76
CA THR A 78 6.15 -7.36 -2.88
C THR A 78 4.94 -6.43 -2.87
N ALA A 79 4.82 -5.54 -1.87
CA ALA A 79 3.77 -4.51 -1.82
C ALA A 79 3.76 -3.56 -3.02
N PHE A 80 4.93 -3.30 -3.58
CA PHE A 80 5.14 -2.32 -4.65
C PHE A 80 5.50 -2.99 -5.98
N LYS A 81 5.54 -2.16 -7.03
CA LYS A 81 5.87 -2.54 -8.40
C LYS A 81 4.84 -3.50 -9.02
N ASN A 82 3.56 -3.33 -8.69
CA ASN A 82 2.42 -4.13 -9.17
C ASN A 82 1.56 -3.37 -10.21
N TRP A 83 2.17 -2.56 -11.08
CA TRP A 83 1.44 -1.62 -11.95
C TRP A 83 0.35 -2.24 -12.83
N PHE A 84 0.51 -3.51 -13.25
CA PHE A 84 -0.44 -4.22 -14.10
C PHE A 84 -1.45 -5.11 -13.34
N GLY A 85 -1.42 -5.08 -12.01
CA GLY A 85 -2.21 -5.97 -11.15
C GLY A 85 -1.30 -6.79 -10.23
N LEU A 86 -1.91 -7.64 -9.40
CA LEU A 86 -1.15 -8.53 -8.52
C LEU A 86 -0.73 -9.78 -9.30
N TYR A 87 0.55 -10.14 -9.26
CA TYR A 87 1.05 -11.37 -9.87
C TYR A 87 0.64 -12.59 -9.03
N CYS A 88 0.06 -13.61 -9.66
CA CYS A 88 -0.27 -14.88 -9.00
C CYS A 88 0.94 -15.83 -9.04
N PRO A 89 1.52 -16.22 -7.89
CA PRO A 89 2.66 -17.15 -7.88
C PRO A 89 2.31 -18.56 -8.35
N ASN A 90 1.03 -18.95 -8.31
CA ASN A 90 0.61 -20.30 -8.69
C ASN A 90 0.41 -20.50 -10.20
N CYS A 91 -0.08 -19.48 -10.92
CA CYS A 91 -0.38 -19.62 -12.36
C CYS A 91 0.30 -18.56 -13.26
N GLY A 92 1.04 -17.62 -12.68
CA GLY A 92 1.74 -16.57 -13.43
C GLY A 92 0.86 -15.43 -13.96
N GLU A 93 -0.47 -15.57 -13.88
CA GLU A 93 -1.41 -14.57 -14.37
C GLU A 93 -1.60 -13.37 -13.44
N THR A 94 -2.11 -12.27 -14.00
CA THR A 94 -2.46 -11.07 -13.22
C THR A 94 -3.84 -11.17 -12.58
N ILE A 95 -3.90 -11.02 -11.26
CA ILE A 95 -5.13 -10.88 -10.49
C ILE A 95 -5.64 -9.43 -10.62
N PRO A 96 -6.94 -9.25 -10.96
CA PRO A 96 -7.51 -7.93 -11.21
C PRO A 96 -7.57 -7.08 -9.94
N CYS A 97 -7.21 -5.81 -10.07
CA CYS A 97 -7.18 -4.82 -9.00
C CYS A 97 -8.16 -3.68 -9.24
N PHE A 98 -8.50 -2.96 -8.19
CA PHE A 98 -9.13 -1.65 -8.34
C PHE A 98 -8.15 -0.68 -9.04
N LEU A 99 -8.74 0.27 -9.75
CA LEU A 99 -8.04 1.42 -10.29
C LEU A 99 -8.64 2.64 -9.61
N ASN A 100 -7.78 3.44 -8.98
CA ASN A 100 -8.21 4.72 -8.42
C ASN A 100 -8.69 5.66 -9.53
N LEU A 101 -9.73 6.45 -9.27
CA LEU A 101 -10.34 7.35 -10.25
C LEU A 101 -9.33 8.39 -10.77
N THR A 102 -8.52 8.96 -9.88
CA THR A 102 -7.49 9.94 -10.25
C THR A 102 -6.40 9.27 -11.08
N SER A 103 -5.97 8.06 -10.71
CA SER A 103 -5.07 7.25 -11.55
C SER A 103 -5.66 7.00 -12.94
N ALA A 104 -6.95 6.67 -13.03
CA ALA A 104 -7.62 6.40 -14.29
C ALA A 104 -7.61 7.64 -15.20
N ILE A 105 -7.95 8.81 -14.66
CA ILE A 105 -7.91 10.08 -15.39
C ILE A 105 -6.50 10.35 -15.92
N ILE A 106 -5.47 10.26 -15.07
CA ILE A 106 -4.09 10.49 -15.47
C ILE A 106 -3.66 9.50 -16.55
N LEU A 107 -3.98 8.22 -16.41
CA LEU A 107 -3.64 7.19 -17.39
C LEU A 107 -4.33 7.42 -18.73
N VAL A 108 -5.59 7.87 -18.73
CA VAL A 108 -6.32 8.21 -19.96
C VAL A 108 -5.69 9.42 -20.65
N LEU A 109 -5.44 10.50 -19.91
CA LEU A 109 -4.84 11.72 -20.47
C LEU A 109 -3.41 11.50 -20.98
N THR A 110 -2.65 10.63 -20.32
CA THR A 110 -1.28 10.30 -20.73
C THR A 110 -1.19 9.15 -21.72
N TYR A 111 -2.30 8.48 -22.05
CA TYR A 111 -2.34 7.30 -22.91
C TYR A 111 -1.62 7.49 -24.26
N PRO A 112 -1.74 8.63 -24.97
CA PRO A 112 -1.02 8.82 -26.24
C PRO A 112 0.50 8.71 -26.12
N VAL A 113 1.07 8.93 -24.94
CA VAL A 113 2.52 8.85 -24.71
C VAL A 113 3.00 7.41 -24.56
N TRP A 114 2.20 6.54 -23.93
CA TRP A 114 2.65 5.19 -23.52
C TRP A 114 1.81 4.01 -24.01
N GLY A 115 0.63 4.27 -24.58
CA GLY A 115 -0.32 3.25 -25.00
C GLY A 115 0.27 2.24 -25.98
N TRP A 116 1.07 2.71 -26.93
CA TRP A 116 1.74 1.93 -27.97
C TRP A 116 2.67 0.83 -27.43
N PHE A 117 3.29 1.07 -26.27
CA PHE A 117 4.23 0.12 -25.66
C PHE A 117 3.70 -0.56 -24.40
N ARG A 118 2.41 -0.36 -24.05
CA ARG A 118 1.76 -0.97 -22.88
C ARG A 118 1.95 -2.49 -22.84
N THR A 119 1.72 -3.18 -23.95
CA THR A 119 1.84 -4.65 -24.02
C THR A 119 3.27 -5.09 -23.75
N ARG A 120 4.25 -4.41 -24.36
CA ARG A 120 5.68 -4.69 -24.14
C ARG A 120 6.09 -4.46 -22.69
N MET A 121 5.59 -3.39 -22.06
CA MET A 121 5.80 -3.13 -20.64
C MET A 121 5.21 -4.23 -19.77
N LYS A 122 3.96 -4.66 -20.04
CA LYS A 122 3.29 -5.74 -19.28
C LYS A 122 4.09 -7.03 -19.35
N GLN A 123 4.58 -7.42 -20.52
CA GLN A 123 5.36 -8.64 -20.69
C GLN A 123 6.70 -8.58 -19.95
N LYS A 124 7.45 -7.47 -20.11
CA LYS A 124 8.68 -7.25 -19.34
C LYS A 124 8.43 -7.25 -17.83
N TRP A 125 7.30 -6.69 -17.41
CA TRP A 125 6.90 -6.67 -16.02
C TRP A 125 6.59 -8.07 -15.50
N LEU A 126 5.84 -8.89 -16.24
CA LEU A 126 5.50 -10.28 -15.87
C LEU A 126 6.76 -11.14 -15.66
N ILE A 127 7.73 -11.07 -16.57
CA ILE A 127 9.00 -11.78 -16.46
C ILE A 127 9.76 -11.37 -15.18
N LYS A 128 9.72 -10.09 -14.82
CA LYS A 128 10.33 -9.63 -13.56
C LYS A 128 9.54 -10.07 -12.34
N GLN A 129 8.22 -10.22 -12.44
CA GLN A 129 7.41 -10.68 -11.31
C GLN A 129 7.65 -12.16 -11.01
N SER A 130 7.73 -13.03 -12.03
CA SER A 130 7.98 -14.46 -11.77
C SER A 130 9.24 -14.69 -10.93
N ALA A 131 10.33 -13.99 -11.25
CA ALA A 131 11.57 -14.03 -10.47
C ALA A 131 11.46 -13.41 -9.06
N ARG A 132 10.58 -12.42 -8.85
CA ARG A 132 10.36 -11.81 -7.52
C ARG A 132 9.59 -12.73 -6.58
N PHE A 133 8.69 -13.54 -7.13
CA PHE A 133 7.79 -14.38 -6.36
C PHE A 133 8.30 -15.83 -6.21
N SER A 134 9.35 -16.22 -6.93
CA SER A 134 9.96 -17.55 -6.80
C SER A 134 10.68 -17.79 -5.48
N SER A 135 11.04 -16.72 -4.76
CA SER A 135 11.83 -16.79 -3.51
C SER A 135 11.01 -16.45 -2.25
N ILE A 136 9.67 -16.35 -2.34
CA ILE A 136 8.84 -16.02 -1.18
C ILE A 136 8.60 -17.29 -0.37
N ASP A 137 9.20 -17.34 0.81
CA ASP A 137 8.88 -18.36 1.80
C ASP A 137 7.61 -17.95 2.57
N MET A 138 6.51 -18.64 2.28
CA MET A 138 5.19 -18.37 2.86
C MET A 138 5.09 -18.77 4.34
N GLU A 139 5.97 -19.63 4.86
CA GLU A 139 5.96 -20.07 6.27
C GLU A 139 6.64 -19.04 7.19
N SER A 140 7.49 -18.18 6.64
CA SER A 140 8.28 -17.19 7.38
C SER A 140 7.52 -15.90 7.76
N ILE A 141 6.21 -15.79 7.44
CA ILE A 141 5.44 -14.55 7.63
C ILE A 141 5.10 -14.35 9.12
N THR A 142 6.06 -13.84 9.88
CA THR A 142 5.86 -13.48 11.28
C THR A 142 5.03 -12.20 11.41
N PRO A 143 4.18 -12.08 12.45
CA PRO A 143 3.52 -10.83 12.80
C PRO A 143 4.49 -9.86 13.49
N GLU A 144 5.70 -9.65 12.96
CA GLU A 144 6.61 -8.66 13.52
C GLU A 144 6.39 -7.29 12.88
N PHE A 145 5.51 -6.51 13.51
CA PHE A 145 5.72 -5.07 13.53
C PHE A 145 6.96 -4.80 14.40
N SER A 146 8.13 -4.83 13.76
CA SER A 146 9.41 -4.52 14.39
C SER A 146 9.29 -3.26 15.25
N ASN A 147 9.41 -3.47 16.56
CA ASN A 147 9.35 -2.49 17.64
C ASN A 147 10.39 -1.36 17.46
N LYS A 148 11.38 -1.55 16.57
CA LYS A 148 12.55 -0.68 16.41
C LYS A 148 12.41 0.45 15.37
N ASN A 149 11.30 0.54 14.64
CA ASN A 149 11.20 1.46 13.48
C ASN A 149 10.31 2.70 13.69
N TRP A 150 9.76 2.94 14.87
CA TRP A 150 8.87 4.08 15.09
C TRP A 150 9.59 5.44 15.03
N ILE A 151 10.86 5.48 15.47
CA ILE A 151 11.71 6.69 15.38
C ILE A 151 11.95 7.02 13.90
N LYS A 152 12.39 6.04 13.11
CA LYS A 152 12.63 6.21 11.68
C LYS A 152 11.37 6.65 10.95
N MET A 153 10.22 6.03 11.25
CA MET A 153 8.92 6.41 10.70
C MET A 153 8.56 7.85 11.06
N GLY A 154 8.73 8.23 12.33
CA GLY A 154 8.46 9.58 12.82
C GLY A 154 9.36 10.64 12.18
N LEU A 155 10.66 10.38 12.07
CA LEU A 155 11.63 11.28 11.44
C LEU A 155 11.41 11.42 9.93
N ILE A 156 11.09 10.34 9.21
CA ILE A 156 10.75 10.41 7.78
C ILE A 156 9.50 11.26 7.58
N TRP A 157 8.45 11.02 8.39
CA TRP A 157 7.23 11.83 8.32
C TRP A 157 7.50 13.30 8.67
N GLY A 158 8.27 13.57 9.73
CA GLY A 158 8.65 14.92 10.14
C GLY A 158 9.45 15.64 9.05
N LEU A 159 10.39 14.96 8.38
CA LEU A 159 11.15 15.50 7.26
C LEU A 159 10.24 15.85 6.07
N LEU A 160 9.29 14.96 5.73
CA LEU A 160 8.33 15.22 4.65
C LEU A 160 7.44 16.44 4.98
N MET A 161 6.96 16.54 6.22
CA MET A 161 6.17 17.69 6.67
C MET A 161 7.00 18.96 6.69
N PHE A 162 8.26 18.90 7.14
CA PHE A 162 9.19 20.03 7.10
C PHE A 162 9.36 20.55 5.67
N VAL A 163 9.72 19.69 4.72
CA VAL A 163 9.91 20.08 3.32
C VAL A 163 8.61 20.65 2.74
N PHE A 164 7.50 19.97 2.95
CA PHE A 164 6.23 20.39 2.36
C PHE A 164 5.72 21.71 2.96
N MET A 165 5.67 21.82 4.29
CA MET A 165 5.07 22.97 4.98
C MET A 165 6.02 24.17 5.07
N THR A 166 7.34 23.96 5.04
CA THR A 166 8.33 25.04 5.19
C THR A 166 8.83 25.56 3.84
N LEU A 167 8.87 24.69 2.81
CA LEU A 167 9.44 25.04 1.52
C LEU A 167 8.39 25.04 0.41
N VAL A 168 7.68 23.92 0.22
CA VAL A 168 6.78 23.76 -0.93
C VAL A 168 5.53 24.63 -0.81
N SER A 169 4.84 24.59 0.33
CA SER A 169 3.59 25.34 0.53
C SER A 169 3.83 26.87 0.49
N PRO A 170 4.82 27.44 1.20
CA PRO A 170 5.11 28.87 1.12
C PRO A 170 5.52 29.32 -0.28
N TRP A 171 6.28 28.47 -1.00
CA TRP A 171 6.64 28.74 -2.39
C TRP A 171 5.42 28.79 -3.31
N LEU A 172 4.43 27.91 -3.10
CA LEU A 172 3.17 27.92 -3.85
C LEU A 172 2.27 29.10 -3.48
N SER A 173 2.28 29.56 -2.23
CA SER A 173 1.48 30.70 -1.77
C SER A 173 2.16 32.06 -1.98
N GLY A 174 3.42 32.08 -2.45
CA GLY A 174 4.19 33.32 -2.62
C GLY A 174 4.65 33.95 -1.30
N GLU A 175 4.66 33.19 -0.21
CA GLU A 175 5.11 33.63 1.10
C GLU A 175 6.64 33.69 1.20
N SER A 176 7.16 34.59 2.04
CA SER A 176 8.60 34.73 2.22
C SER A 176 9.19 33.64 3.12
N ILE A 177 10.15 32.89 2.60
CA ILE A 177 10.87 31.86 3.37
C ILE A 177 12.08 32.51 4.04
N THR A 178 11.99 32.73 5.35
CA THR A 178 13.07 33.32 6.13
C THR A 178 13.92 32.26 6.84
N GLN A 179 15.19 32.56 7.12
CA GLN A 179 16.09 31.64 7.85
C GLN A 179 15.57 31.29 9.25
N LYS A 180 14.99 32.26 9.97
CA LYS A 180 14.36 32.04 11.28
C LYS A 180 13.18 31.08 11.19
N PHE A 181 12.36 31.22 10.15
CA PHE A 181 11.24 30.32 9.89
C PHE A 181 11.73 28.90 9.58
N ILE A 182 12.76 28.74 8.74
CA ILE A 182 13.35 27.43 8.44
C ILE A 182 13.85 26.74 9.72
N LEU A 183 14.63 27.45 10.54
CA LEU A 183 15.22 26.86 11.75
C LEU A 183 14.16 26.51 12.80
N GLY A 184 13.17 27.39 13.01
CA GLY A 184 12.05 27.13 13.90
C GLY A 184 11.22 25.94 13.43
N SER A 185 10.89 25.89 12.13
CA SER A 185 10.15 24.79 11.52
C SER A 185 10.91 23.46 11.62
N LEU A 186 12.23 23.44 11.46
CA LEU A 186 13.03 22.22 11.59
C LEU A 186 12.89 21.59 12.98
N VAL A 187 12.97 22.41 14.04
CA VAL A 187 12.81 21.94 15.42
C VAL A 187 11.38 21.44 15.65
N ILE A 188 10.38 22.22 15.24
CA ILE A 188 8.95 21.88 15.39
C ILE A 188 8.64 20.55 14.70
N TRP A 189 9.04 20.38 13.45
CA TRP A 189 8.72 19.18 12.67
C TRP A 189 9.50 17.94 13.11
N THR A 190 10.69 18.11 13.66
CA THR A 190 11.44 17.01 14.29
C THR A 190 10.72 16.51 15.54
N LEU A 191 10.32 17.43 16.44
CA LEU A 191 9.58 17.09 17.66
C LEU A 191 8.21 16.48 17.34
N ALA A 192 7.47 17.08 16.40
CA ALA A 192 6.19 16.57 15.94
C ALA A 192 6.32 15.18 15.31
N GLY A 193 7.38 14.96 14.52
CA GLY A 193 7.67 13.64 13.93
C GLY A 193 7.92 12.56 14.99
N LEU A 194 8.71 12.87 16.02
CA LEU A 194 8.93 11.95 17.13
C LEU A 194 7.65 11.66 17.92
N ALA A 195 6.86 12.70 18.23
CA ALA A 195 5.57 12.55 18.91
C ALA A 195 4.58 11.69 18.10
N PHE A 196 4.50 11.92 16.79
CA PHE A 196 3.71 11.13 15.86
C PHE A 196 4.16 9.66 15.85
N GLY A 197 5.46 9.43 15.67
CA GLY A 197 6.05 8.08 15.67
C GLY A 197 5.74 7.32 16.96
N TYR A 198 5.91 7.96 18.11
CA TYR A 198 5.63 7.38 19.42
C TYR A 198 4.13 7.07 19.61
N THR A 199 3.26 7.99 19.19
CA THR A 199 1.80 7.79 19.28
C THR A 199 1.36 6.59 18.45
N MET A 200 1.86 6.48 17.22
CA MET A 200 1.60 5.34 16.34
C MET A 200 2.14 4.04 16.95
N HIS A 201 3.35 4.06 17.50
CA HIS A 201 3.92 2.92 18.20
C HIS A 201 3.00 2.42 19.34
N LYS A 202 2.51 3.34 20.18
CA LYS A 202 1.61 3.01 21.30
C LYS A 202 0.27 2.46 20.84
N LEU A 203 -0.34 3.07 19.82
CA LEU A 203 -1.62 2.62 19.26
C LEU A 203 -1.51 1.21 18.64
N MET A 204 -0.41 0.94 17.96
CA MET A 204 -0.17 -0.37 17.33
C MET A 204 0.17 -1.44 18.38
N LYS A 205 0.98 -1.11 19.40
CA LYS A 205 1.28 -2.01 20.52
C LYS A 205 0.03 -2.37 21.33
N ARG A 206 -0.86 -1.40 21.58
CA ARG A 206 -2.15 -1.65 22.25
C ARG A 206 -3.01 -2.66 21.49
N LYS A 207 -3.07 -2.57 20.15
CA LYS A 207 -3.82 -3.52 19.32
C LYS A 207 -3.22 -4.93 19.29
N LEU A 208 -1.93 -5.08 19.58
CA LEU A 208 -1.25 -6.38 19.70
C LEU A 208 -1.50 -7.01 21.08
N LEU A 209 -1.41 -6.23 22.15
CA LEU A 209 -1.62 -6.73 23.53
C LEU A 209 -3.08 -7.07 23.85
N THR A 210 -4.05 -6.44 23.20
CA THR A 210 -5.47 -6.82 23.33
C THR A 210 -5.83 -8.10 22.56
N LYS A 211 -4.87 -8.74 21.90
CA LYS A 211 -5.05 -9.96 21.09
C LYS A 211 -4.25 -11.16 21.60
N ALA A 212 -3.34 -10.95 22.56
CA ALA A 212 -2.68 -12.01 23.32
C ALA A 212 -3.52 -12.31 24.57
#